data_AF-A0A061RCY4-F1
#
_entry.id   AF-A0A061RCY4-F1
#
_cell.length_a   1.000
_cell.length_b   1.000
_cell.length_c   1.000
_cell.angle_alpha   90.00
_cell.angle_beta   90.00
_cell.angle_gamma   90.00
#
_symmetry.space_group_name_H-M   'P 1'
#
loop_
_entity.id
_entity.type
_entity.pdbx_description
1 polymer ?
#
loop_
_entity_poly.entity_id
_entity_poly.type
_entity_poly.pdbx_seq_one_letter_code
_entity_poly.pdbx_strand_id
1 'polypeptide(L)'
;MSVLNAFRQKHVQRSKTLPCSTRRRQASPALVVCLERYNETPPESYRDAIAQARQALRRKREIDGQGPVQTGADKLSTESLRFPRRLEMILPIPAPSLSLDDVIEPSLESDWPGGLQQRHRYLRPVVDSLLEGYGAEFVGLLEDDADGLGVWRSKADITVVSQVVNATVPSLLKLCRGDYGSRVLEPGHTLLAVNPAWTEGADVGQLWERALKREAAALIDEGWETVYCYELVRTARGVDGALFRSFPGPWKLFLSEASGESLFGSFGPPRRSSASRQRRKQLLQETDGRPSVREMAEALNAAGTQ
;
A
#
# COMPACT_ATOMS: atom_id res chain seq x y z
N MET A 1 81.01 -24.13 31.64
CA MET A 1 81.25 -25.54 31.24
C MET A 1 79.93 -26.16 30.82
N SER A 2 79.95 -26.84 29.67
CA SER A 2 78.96 -27.79 29.13
C SER A 2 77.51 -27.35 28.91
N VAL A 3 77.02 -27.21 27.67
CA VAL A 3 76.78 -28.22 26.59
C VAL A 3 75.34 -28.77 26.67
N LEU A 4 74.58 -28.43 25.61
CA LEU A 4 73.59 -29.23 24.86
C LEU A 4 73.11 -30.56 25.50
N ASN A 5 71.80 -30.82 25.55
CA ASN A 5 71.04 -31.41 24.44
C ASN A 5 69.62 -31.85 24.84
N ALA A 6 68.82 -31.99 23.79
CA ALA A 6 67.45 -32.50 23.70
C ALA A 6 67.12 -33.76 24.52
N PHE A 7 65.86 -33.89 24.97
CA PHE A 7 64.91 -34.85 24.36
C PHE A 7 63.47 -34.72 24.92
N ARG A 8 62.52 -34.98 24.02
CA ARG A 8 61.06 -35.11 24.19
C ARG A 8 60.63 -35.96 25.39
N GLN A 9 59.56 -35.53 26.08
CA GLN A 9 58.47 -36.43 26.43
C GLN A 9 57.14 -35.68 26.59
N LYS A 10 56.09 -36.30 26.05
CA LYS A 10 54.71 -35.82 25.92
C LYS A 10 54.06 -35.71 27.30
N HIS A 11 53.57 -34.52 27.65
CA HIS A 11 52.48 -34.37 28.61
C HIS A 11 51.31 -33.66 27.95
N VAL A 12 50.21 -34.41 27.84
CA VAL A 12 48.88 -33.95 27.44
C VAL A 12 48.37 -33.01 28.53
N GLN A 13 48.41 -31.70 28.27
CA GLN A 13 47.70 -30.72 29.09
C GLN A 13 46.30 -30.50 28.52
N ARG A 14 45.31 -30.86 29.34
CA ARG A 14 43.91 -30.44 29.21
C ARG A 14 43.83 -28.93 29.46
N SER A 15 43.75 -28.12 28.41
CA SER A 15 43.24 -26.75 28.51
C SER A 15 41.76 -26.75 28.12
N LYS A 16 40.92 -26.29 29.05
CA LYS A 16 39.49 -26.07 28.86
C LYS A 16 39.31 -24.91 27.88
N THR A 17 39.06 -25.20 26.62
CA THR A 17 38.43 -24.27 25.68
C THR A 17 36.92 -24.47 25.76
N LEU A 18 36.21 -23.47 26.26
CA LEU A 18 34.77 -23.35 26.09
C LEU A 18 34.50 -22.98 24.62
N PRO A 19 33.82 -23.81 23.82
CA PRO A 19 33.33 -23.36 22.53
C PRO A 19 32.10 -22.47 22.77
N CYS A 20 32.25 -21.19 22.42
CA CYS A 20 31.15 -20.29 22.14
C CYS A 20 30.23 -20.97 21.12
N SER A 21 29.04 -21.40 21.56
CA SER A 21 28.03 -21.94 20.65
C SER A 21 27.45 -20.78 19.84
N THR A 22 28.10 -20.44 18.73
CA THR A 22 27.50 -19.63 17.69
C THR A 22 26.34 -20.44 17.13
N ARG A 23 25.14 -20.15 17.62
CA ARG A 23 23.88 -20.63 17.06
C ARG A 23 23.81 -20.05 15.64
N ARG A 24 24.34 -20.79 14.68
CA ARG A 24 24.24 -20.53 13.24
C ARG A 24 22.75 -20.61 12.94
N ARG A 25 22.06 -19.47 13.00
CA ARG A 25 20.76 -19.31 12.34
C ARG A 25 21.02 -19.69 10.89
N GLN A 26 20.52 -20.86 10.49
CA GLN A 26 20.38 -21.20 9.10
C GLN A 26 19.62 -20.05 8.47
N ALA A 27 20.32 -19.25 7.68
CA ALA A 27 19.70 -18.30 6.79
C ALA A 27 18.80 -19.14 5.90
N SER A 28 17.48 -18.96 6.05
CA SER A 28 16.52 -19.42 5.06
C SER A 28 17.01 -18.96 3.69
N PRO A 29 16.97 -19.83 2.66
CA PRO A 29 17.47 -19.47 1.34
C PRO A 29 16.75 -18.21 0.89
N ALA A 30 17.53 -17.14 0.76
CA ALA A 30 17.07 -15.88 0.23
C ALA A 30 16.44 -16.19 -1.12
N LEU A 31 15.15 -15.89 -1.23
CA LEU A 31 14.50 -15.64 -2.51
C LEU A 31 15.29 -14.49 -3.15
N VAL A 32 16.32 -14.85 -3.92
CA VAL A 32 16.94 -14.00 -4.93
C VAL A 32 15.88 -13.85 -6.03
N VAL A 33 14.82 -13.10 -5.72
CA VAL A 33 13.99 -12.49 -6.73
C VAL A 33 14.84 -11.36 -7.26
N CYS A 34 15.16 -11.43 -8.55
CA CYS A 34 15.90 -10.43 -9.29
C CYS A 34 15.53 -9.01 -8.83
N LEU A 35 16.42 -8.38 -8.06
CA LEU A 35 16.49 -6.95 -7.85
C LEU A 35 16.99 -6.30 -9.16
N GLU A 36 16.33 -6.60 -10.28
CA GLU A 36 16.40 -5.72 -11.42
C GLU A 36 15.87 -4.37 -10.95
N ARG A 37 16.68 -3.35 -11.18
CA ARG A 37 16.48 -1.99 -10.70
C ARG A 37 15.07 -1.53 -11.07
N TYR A 38 14.16 -1.47 -10.09
CA TYR A 38 12.86 -0.79 -10.24
C TYR A 38 13.11 0.73 -10.28
N ASN A 39 13.73 1.19 -11.38
CA ASN A 39 13.90 2.59 -11.74
C ASN A 39 12.60 3.18 -12.31
N GLU A 40 11.45 2.82 -11.73
CA GLU A 40 10.21 3.51 -12.05
C GLU A 40 10.29 4.91 -11.42
N THR A 41 10.30 5.91 -12.30
CA THR A 41 10.22 7.34 -12.00
C THR A 41 8.77 7.72 -11.72
N PRO A 42 8.55 8.79 -10.94
CA PRO A 42 7.20 9.32 -10.77
C PRO A 42 6.61 9.67 -12.15
N PRO A 43 5.28 9.54 -12.35
CA PRO A 43 4.61 9.97 -13.56
C PRO A 43 4.75 11.50 -13.73
N GLU A 44 4.95 11.94 -14.98
CA GLU A 44 5.01 13.37 -15.33
C GLU A 44 3.61 13.93 -15.63
N SER A 45 2.73 13.11 -16.22
CA SER A 45 1.34 13.47 -16.56
C SER A 45 0.31 12.52 -15.94
N TYR A 46 -0.97 12.93 -15.92
CA TYR A 46 -2.07 12.06 -15.49
C TYR A 46 -2.19 10.81 -16.38
N ARG A 47 -1.95 10.95 -17.69
CA ARG A 47 -1.92 9.82 -18.63
C ARG A 47 -0.81 8.84 -18.29
N ASP A 48 0.38 9.32 -17.94
CA ASP A 48 1.49 8.45 -17.53
C ASP A 48 1.15 7.71 -16.24
N ALA A 49 0.54 8.38 -15.27
CA ALA A 49 0.08 7.74 -14.03
C ALA A 49 -0.92 6.61 -14.32
N ILE A 50 -1.88 6.86 -15.21
CA ILE A 50 -2.86 5.84 -15.65
C ILE A 50 -2.17 4.67 -16.35
N ALA A 51 -1.22 4.95 -17.25
CA ALA A 51 -0.47 3.92 -17.98
C ALA A 51 0.35 3.03 -17.03
N GLN A 52 1.07 3.65 -16.08
CA GLN A 52 1.82 2.94 -15.04
C GLN A 52 0.90 2.10 -14.15
N ALA A 53 -0.23 2.66 -13.71
CA ALA A 53 -1.20 1.94 -12.88
C ALA A 53 -1.81 0.73 -13.61
N ARG A 54 -2.14 0.88 -14.90
CA ARG A 54 -2.62 -0.20 -15.76
C ARG A 54 -1.57 -1.31 -15.88
N GLN A 55 -0.30 -0.94 -16.05
CA GLN A 55 0.80 -1.90 -16.11
C GLN A 55 0.99 -2.63 -14.77
N ALA A 56 0.92 -1.92 -13.65
CA ALA A 56 0.97 -2.50 -12.30
C ALA A 56 -0.18 -3.49 -12.07
N LEU A 57 -1.41 -3.15 -12.48
CA LEU A 57 -2.58 -4.04 -12.42
C LEU A 57 -2.37 -5.30 -13.24
N ARG A 58 -1.88 -5.15 -14.47
CA ARG A 58 -1.60 -6.27 -15.36
C ARG A 58 -0.57 -7.22 -14.76
N ARG A 59 0.58 -6.70 -14.29
CA ARG A 59 1.63 -7.50 -13.64
C ARG A 59 1.10 -8.22 -12.41
N LYS A 60 0.29 -7.53 -11.59
CA LYS A 60 -0.35 -8.12 -10.41
C LYS A 60 -1.23 -9.32 -10.78
N ARG A 61 -2.07 -9.17 -11.81
CA ARG A 61 -2.93 -10.25 -12.31
C ARG A 61 -2.13 -11.40 -12.92
N GLU A 62 -1.05 -11.11 -13.64
CA GLU A 62 -0.17 -12.14 -14.21
C GLU A 62 0.48 -12.97 -13.10
N ILE A 63 1.03 -12.33 -12.07
CA ILE A 63 1.63 -13.02 -10.91
C ILE A 63 0.57 -13.81 -10.13
N ASP A 64 -0.59 -13.21 -9.85
CA ASP A 64 -1.63 -13.88 -9.09
C ASP A 64 -2.36 -14.99 -9.89
N GLY A 65 -2.31 -14.92 -11.22
CA GLY A 65 -2.86 -15.91 -12.15
C GLY A 65 -1.94 -17.11 -12.39
N GLN A 66 -0.64 -16.96 -12.14
CA GLN A 66 0.33 -18.07 -12.22
C GLN A 66 0.19 -19.06 -11.07
N GLY A 67 -0.55 -18.73 -10.00
CA GLY A 67 -0.77 -19.59 -8.84
C GLY A 67 0.52 -19.94 -8.09
N PRO A 68 0.45 -20.46 -6.85
CA PRO A 68 1.60 -21.11 -6.27
C PRO A 68 1.92 -22.34 -7.13
N VAL A 69 3.13 -22.40 -7.71
CA VAL A 69 3.73 -23.68 -8.12
C VAL A 69 3.57 -24.62 -6.94
N GLN A 70 2.80 -25.70 -7.13
CA GLN A 70 2.53 -26.70 -6.09
C GLN A 70 3.82 -27.45 -5.73
N THR A 71 4.71 -26.80 -5.01
CA THR A 71 5.61 -27.50 -4.09
C THR A 71 4.77 -27.81 -2.85
N GLY A 72 4.48 -29.10 -2.69
CA GLY A 72 3.56 -29.59 -1.67
C GLY A 72 3.88 -29.10 -0.25
N ALA A 73 2.81 -29.11 0.55
CA ALA A 73 2.74 -28.72 1.96
C ALA A 73 2.71 -27.21 2.20
N ASP A 74 1.53 -26.61 2.05
CA ASP A 74 0.93 -25.96 3.21
C ASP A 74 -0.58 -25.81 3.04
N LYS A 75 -1.30 -26.31 4.05
CA LYS A 75 -2.74 -26.10 4.24
C LYS A 75 -2.96 -24.65 4.65
N LEU A 76 -2.90 -23.73 3.69
CA LEU A 76 -3.38 -22.37 3.88
C LEU A 76 -4.91 -22.39 3.86
N SER A 77 -5.48 -21.86 4.94
CA SER A 77 -6.89 -21.79 5.31
C SER A 77 -7.86 -21.59 4.15
N THR A 78 -8.82 -22.52 4.05
CA THR A 78 -9.97 -22.52 3.11
C THR A 78 -10.87 -21.27 3.21
N GLU A 79 -10.65 -20.38 4.18
CA GLU A 79 -11.37 -19.11 4.34
C GLU A 79 -10.87 -17.99 3.40
N SER A 80 -9.60 -18.02 2.97
CA SER A 80 -9.05 -17.00 2.06
C SER A 80 -9.62 -17.06 0.64
N LEU A 81 -10.43 -18.08 0.34
CA LEU A 81 -11.16 -18.27 -0.91
C LEU A 81 -12.60 -17.70 -0.88
N ARG A 82 -13.07 -17.17 0.26
CA ARG A 82 -14.47 -16.71 0.41
C ARG A 82 -14.73 -15.26 0.04
N PHE A 83 -13.69 -14.44 -0.08
CA PHE A 83 -13.84 -13.03 -0.42
C PHE A 83 -13.09 -12.71 -1.71
N PRO A 84 -13.62 -11.81 -2.55
CA PRO A 84 -12.91 -11.33 -3.72
C PRO A 84 -11.55 -10.78 -3.30
N ARG A 85 -10.57 -10.91 -4.20
CA ARG A 85 -9.28 -10.25 -4.03
C ARG A 85 -9.53 -8.75 -3.98
N ARG A 86 -9.08 -8.08 -2.92
CA ARG A 86 -9.31 -6.64 -2.71
C ARG A 86 -8.06 -5.87 -3.04
N LEU A 87 -8.13 -5.03 -4.07
CA LEU A 87 -7.03 -4.20 -4.55
C LEU A 87 -7.40 -2.73 -4.44
N GLU A 88 -6.45 -1.87 -4.12
CA GLU A 88 -6.66 -0.42 -4.13
C GLU A 88 -5.66 0.30 -5.04
N MET A 89 -6.10 1.39 -5.65
CA MET A 89 -5.27 2.31 -6.43
C MET A 89 -5.56 3.75 -6.04
N ILE A 90 -4.50 4.53 -5.90
CA ILE A 90 -4.55 5.98 -5.74
C ILE A 90 -3.92 6.60 -6.98
N LEU A 91 -4.73 7.30 -7.75
CA LEU A 91 -4.37 7.99 -8.97
C LEU A 91 -4.51 9.50 -8.75
N PRO A 92 -3.64 10.32 -9.35
CA PRO A 92 -3.86 11.76 -9.37
C PRO A 92 -5.14 12.05 -10.16
N ILE A 93 -5.99 12.95 -9.65
CA ILE A 93 -7.22 13.38 -10.33
C ILE A 93 -6.97 14.77 -10.94
N PRO A 94 -7.19 14.96 -12.26
CA PRO A 94 -6.98 16.26 -12.89
C PRO A 94 -7.97 17.28 -12.37
N ALA A 95 -7.48 18.46 -11.98
CA ALA A 95 -8.32 19.59 -11.59
C ALA A 95 -9.30 19.99 -12.72
N PRO A 96 -10.39 20.72 -12.43
CA PRO A 96 -11.43 21.03 -13.41
C PRO A 96 -10.98 21.68 -14.72
N SER A 97 -9.87 22.40 -14.70
CA SER A 97 -9.26 23.10 -15.83
C SER A 97 -8.19 22.28 -16.56
N LEU A 98 -7.85 21.08 -16.06
CA LEU A 98 -6.78 20.23 -16.57
C LEU A 98 -7.34 19.04 -17.34
N SER A 99 -6.57 18.61 -18.31
CA SER A 99 -6.73 17.41 -19.12
C SER A 99 -5.83 16.28 -18.62
N LEU A 100 -6.01 15.07 -19.18
CA LEU A 100 -5.16 13.93 -18.82
C LEU A 100 -3.72 14.06 -19.35
N ASP A 101 -3.49 14.92 -20.34
CA ASP A 101 -2.18 15.15 -20.95
C ASP A 101 -1.36 16.20 -20.20
N ASP A 102 -1.98 16.91 -19.25
CA ASP A 102 -1.31 17.94 -18.48
C ASP A 102 -0.38 17.35 -17.41
N VAL A 103 0.62 18.15 -17.05
CA VAL A 103 1.59 17.83 -16.01
C VAL A 103 0.90 17.72 -14.66
N ILE A 104 1.31 16.76 -13.85
CA ILE A 104 0.83 16.65 -12.47
C ILE A 104 1.54 17.72 -11.63
N GLU A 105 0.86 18.84 -11.43
CA GLU A 105 1.37 19.87 -10.54
C GLU A 105 1.09 19.51 -9.08
N PRO A 106 2.03 19.81 -8.15
CA PRO A 106 1.81 19.71 -6.71
C PRO A 106 0.80 20.76 -6.24
N SER A 107 -0.45 20.63 -6.68
CA SER A 107 -1.59 21.33 -6.12
C SER A 107 -2.21 20.43 -5.05
N LEU A 108 -2.51 21.01 -3.89
CA LEU A 108 -3.17 20.29 -2.80
C LEU A 108 -4.48 19.70 -3.33
N GLU A 109 -4.55 18.37 -3.39
CA GLU A 109 -5.68 17.54 -3.86
C GLU A 109 -6.96 17.70 -2.99
N SER A 110 -7.05 18.78 -2.22
CA SER A 110 -7.91 18.91 -1.03
C SER A 110 -9.27 19.53 -1.32
N ASP A 111 -9.40 20.39 -2.34
CA ASP A 111 -10.60 21.19 -2.51
C ASP A 111 -11.31 20.83 -3.83
N TRP A 112 -12.25 19.89 -3.74
CA TRP A 112 -13.28 19.66 -4.76
C TRP A 112 -14.53 20.46 -4.35
N PRO A 113 -14.68 21.73 -4.78
CA PRO A 113 -15.74 22.62 -4.27
C PRO A 113 -17.15 22.10 -4.53
N GLY A 114 -17.34 21.27 -5.56
CA GLY A 114 -18.59 20.59 -5.89
C GLY A 114 -18.72 19.19 -5.28
N GLY A 115 -17.95 18.87 -4.24
CA GLY A 115 -18.08 17.65 -3.45
C GLY A 115 -17.81 16.36 -4.24
N LEU A 116 -18.47 15.27 -3.81
CA LEU A 116 -18.27 13.94 -4.37
C LEU A 116 -18.71 13.86 -5.83
N GLN A 117 -19.86 14.46 -6.19
CA GLN A 117 -20.34 14.50 -7.56
C GLN A 117 -19.33 15.13 -8.53
N GLN A 118 -18.75 16.28 -8.18
CA GLN A 118 -17.73 16.90 -9.03
C GLN A 118 -16.49 16.01 -9.13
N ARG A 119 -16.02 15.46 -8.01
CA ARG A 119 -14.88 14.54 -8.01
C ARG A 119 -15.14 13.31 -8.88
N HIS A 120 -16.34 12.73 -8.86
CA HIS A 120 -16.71 11.61 -9.74
C HIS A 120 -16.55 11.96 -11.21
N ARG A 121 -17.04 13.15 -11.59
CA ARG A 121 -17.03 13.62 -12.97
C ARG A 121 -15.63 13.64 -13.57
N TYR A 122 -14.62 13.99 -12.77
CA TYR A 122 -13.22 14.00 -13.19
C TYR A 122 -12.52 12.66 -13.00
N LEU A 123 -12.93 11.87 -12.00
CA LEU A 123 -12.42 10.53 -11.78
C LEU A 123 -12.89 9.52 -12.84
N ARG A 124 -14.11 9.68 -13.37
CA ARG A 124 -14.69 8.73 -14.34
C ARG A 124 -13.82 8.57 -15.60
N PRO A 125 -13.40 9.63 -16.31
CA PRO A 125 -12.48 9.51 -17.44
C PRO A 125 -11.15 8.84 -17.10
N VAL A 126 -10.64 9.06 -15.88
CA VAL A 126 -9.43 8.39 -15.37
C VAL A 126 -9.66 6.88 -15.24
N VAL A 127 -10.79 6.46 -14.65
CA VAL A 127 -11.14 5.03 -14.51
C VAL A 127 -11.44 4.38 -15.86
N ASP A 128 -12.17 5.07 -16.74
CA ASP A 128 -12.47 4.58 -18.09
C ASP A 128 -11.17 4.37 -18.88
N SER A 129 -10.23 5.30 -18.76
CA SER A 129 -8.89 5.16 -19.33
C SER A 129 -8.13 4.02 -18.67
N LEU A 130 -8.10 3.90 -17.34
CA LEU A 130 -7.43 2.81 -16.63
C LEU A 130 -7.87 1.42 -17.14
N LEU A 131 -9.17 1.27 -17.42
CA LEU A 131 -9.79 0.00 -17.82
C LEU A 131 -9.87 -0.22 -19.33
N GLU A 132 -9.26 0.64 -20.13
CA GLU A 132 -9.12 0.43 -21.56
C GLU A 132 -8.46 -0.93 -21.86
N GLY A 133 -9.07 -1.70 -22.75
CA GLY A 133 -8.64 -3.07 -23.07
C GLY A 133 -9.18 -4.17 -22.14
N TYR A 134 -9.82 -3.81 -21.01
CA TYR A 134 -10.48 -4.78 -20.12
C TYR A 134 -11.97 -5.01 -20.48
N GLY A 135 -12.48 -4.33 -21.51
CA GLY A 135 -13.90 -4.41 -21.88
C GLY A 135 -14.81 -4.03 -20.71
N ALA A 136 -14.42 -3.00 -19.96
CA ALA A 136 -15.19 -2.49 -18.84
C ALA A 136 -16.26 -1.50 -19.30
N GLU A 137 -17.40 -1.56 -18.62
CA GLU A 137 -18.50 -0.63 -18.81
C GLU A 137 -18.86 0.00 -17.47
N PHE A 138 -19.15 1.29 -17.49
CA PHE A 138 -19.72 1.98 -16.33
C PHE A 138 -21.17 1.55 -16.16
N VAL A 139 -21.50 1.00 -14.99
CA VAL A 139 -22.85 0.50 -14.69
C VAL A 139 -23.73 1.61 -14.13
N GLY A 140 -23.14 2.52 -13.33
CA GLY A 140 -23.87 3.59 -12.67
C GLY A 140 -23.31 3.90 -11.28
N LEU A 141 -24.03 4.75 -10.57
CA LEU A 141 -23.83 5.03 -9.15
C LEU A 141 -24.84 4.21 -8.35
N LEU A 142 -24.38 3.51 -7.31
CA LEU A 142 -25.26 2.72 -6.46
C LEU A 142 -25.92 3.59 -5.39
N GLU A 143 -27.21 3.35 -5.17
CA GLU A 143 -28.11 3.93 -4.16
C GLU A 143 -28.43 5.43 -4.34
N ASP A 144 -27.53 6.22 -4.93
CA ASP A 144 -27.73 7.65 -5.17
C ASP A 144 -27.04 8.10 -6.48
N ASP A 145 -27.79 8.77 -7.36
CA ASP A 145 -27.29 9.28 -8.66
C ASP A 145 -26.39 10.52 -8.55
N ALA A 146 -26.31 11.15 -7.38
CA ALA A 146 -25.45 12.32 -7.13
C ALA A 146 -24.15 11.91 -6.42
N ASP A 147 -24.27 11.17 -5.32
CA ASP A 147 -23.15 10.88 -4.41
C ASP A 147 -22.95 9.37 -4.13
N GLY A 148 -23.53 8.52 -4.97
CA GLY A 148 -23.47 7.07 -4.82
C GLY A 148 -22.10 6.45 -5.10
N LEU A 149 -22.01 5.14 -4.87
CA LEU A 149 -20.81 4.38 -5.17
C LEU A 149 -20.72 4.11 -6.68
N GLY A 150 -19.75 4.70 -7.38
CA GLY A 150 -19.56 4.43 -8.81
C GLY A 150 -19.01 3.05 -9.09
N VAL A 151 -19.64 2.32 -10.01
CA VAL A 151 -19.30 0.91 -10.33
C VAL A 151 -19.03 0.72 -11.82
N TRP A 152 -17.93 0.04 -12.11
CA TRP A 152 -17.64 -0.50 -13.44
C TRP A 152 -17.61 -2.01 -13.38
N ARG A 153 -18.23 -2.61 -14.40
CA ARG A 153 -18.21 -4.05 -14.64
C ARG A 153 -17.26 -4.33 -15.79
N SER A 154 -16.24 -5.14 -15.55
CA SER A 154 -15.41 -5.65 -16.63
C SER A 154 -15.97 -6.96 -17.18
N LYS A 155 -15.72 -7.26 -18.46
CA LYS A 155 -15.83 -8.64 -18.96
C LYS A 155 -14.80 -9.56 -18.31
N ALA A 156 -13.68 -9.02 -17.83
CA ALA A 156 -12.75 -9.72 -16.96
C ALA A 156 -13.36 -9.99 -15.57
N ASP A 157 -12.68 -10.80 -14.76
CA ASP A 157 -12.91 -11.11 -13.35
C ASP A 157 -12.62 -9.91 -12.42
N ILE A 158 -13.05 -8.70 -12.82
CA ILE A 158 -12.81 -7.45 -12.07
C ILE A 158 -14.09 -6.62 -11.96
N THR A 159 -14.40 -6.19 -10.74
CA THR A 159 -15.34 -5.10 -10.46
C THR A 159 -14.54 -3.92 -9.93
N VAL A 160 -14.74 -2.74 -10.52
CA VAL A 160 -14.09 -1.52 -10.06
C VAL A 160 -15.11 -0.65 -9.36
N VAL A 161 -14.72 -0.13 -8.20
CA VAL A 161 -15.52 0.83 -7.42
C VAL A 161 -14.74 2.12 -7.25
N SER A 162 -15.44 3.24 -7.32
CA SER A 162 -14.88 4.57 -7.05
C SER A 162 -15.73 5.31 -6.01
N GLN A 163 -15.24 6.46 -5.56
CA GLN A 163 -15.92 7.29 -4.55
C GLN A 163 -16.24 6.54 -3.27
N VAL A 164 -15.38 5.60 -2.87
CA VAL A 164 -15.63 4.88 -1.64
C VAL A 164 -15.21 5.77 -0.47
N VAL A 165 -16.20 6.33 0.20
CA VAL A 165 -16.10 7.21 1.38
C VAL A 165 -16.94 6.62 2.49
N ASN A 166 -16.81 7.13 3.72
CA ASN A 166 -17.58 6.61 4.86
C ASN A 166 -19.10 6.57 4.58
N ALA A 167 -19.62 7.55 3.83
CA ALA A 167 -21.02 7.61 3.41
C ALA A 167 -21.43 6.49 2.42
N THR A 168 -20.52 5.99 1.58
CA THR A 168 -20.80 4.98 0.55
C THR A 168 -20.33 3.57 0.93
N VAL A 169 -19.67 3.39 2.07
CA VAL A 169 -19.32 2.05 2.62
C VAL A 169 -20.54 1.14 2.79
N PRO A 170 -21.73 1.60 3.23
CA PRO A 170 -22.93 0.75 3.26
C PRO A 170 -23.27 0.16 1.88
N SER A 171 -23.17 0.96 0.81
CA SER A 171 -23.37 0.50 -0.57
C SER A 171 -22.31 -0.51 -1.00
N LEU A 172 -21.05 -0.30 -0.58
CA LEU A 172 -19.98 -1.26 -0.84
C LEU A 172 -20.22 -2.60 -0.10
N LEU A 173 -20.72 -2.57 1.14
CA LEU A 173 -21.07 -3.77 1.89
C LEU A 173 -22.17 -4.57 1.19
N LYS A 174 -23.24 -3.89 0.74
CA LYS A 174 -24.31 -4.50 -0.07
C LYS A 174 -23.76 -5.13 -1.35
N LEU A 175 -22.86 -4.44 -2.06
CA LEU A 175 -22.17 -4.98 -3.23
C LEU A 175 -21.41 -6.26 -2.87
N CYS A 176 -20.58 -6.25 -1.83
CA CYS A 176 -19.81 -7.40 -1.38
C CYS A 176 -20.65 -8.57 -0.85
N ARG A 177 -21.95 -8.39 -0.61
CA ARG A 177 -22.91 -9.46 -0.28
C ARG A 177 -23.59 -10.05 -1.50
N GLY A 178 -23.43 -9.41 -2.65
CA GLY A 178 -24.11 -9.78 -3.90
C GLY A 178 -25.49 -9.17 -4.05
N ASP A 179 -25.85 -8.15 -3.26
CA ASP A 179 -27.17 -7.51 -3.31
C ASP A 179 -27.42 -6.84 -4.67
N TYR A 180 -26.36 -6.49 -5.41
CA TYR A 180 -26.40 -5.96 -6.78
C TYR A 180 -25.92 -6.95 -7.85
N GLY A 181 -25.81 -8.23 -7.50
CA GLY A 181 -25.35 -9.32 -8.37
C GLY A 181 -24.21 -10.13 -7.77
N SER A 182 -24.18 -11.42 -8.07
CA SER A 182 -23.28 -12.39 -7.45
C SER A 182 -21.86 -12.41 -8.01
N ARG A 183 -21.57 -11.66 -9.07
CA ARG A 183 -20.27 -11.75 -9.78
C ARG A 183 -19.07 -11.43 -8.87
N VAL A 184 -19.24 -10.46 -7.98
CA VAL A 184 -18.20 -10.10 -7.00
C VAL A 184 -17.92 -11.19 -5.96
N LEU A 185 -18.79 -12.20 -5.86
CA LEU A 185 -18.64 -13.37 -4.99
C LEU A 185 -17.92 -14.54 -5.69
N GLU A 186 -17.68 -14.44 -7.00
CA GLU A 186 -17.06 -15.53 -7.76
C GLU A 186 -15.63 -15.79 -7.28
N PRO A 187 -15.21 -17.05 -7.11
CA PRO A 187 -13.84 -17.38 -6.73
C PRO A 187 -12.84 -16.82 -7.74
N GLY A 188 -11.84 -16.09 -7.24
CA GLY A 188 -10.83 -15.45 -8.08
C GLY A 188 -11.21 -14.05 -8.58
N HIS A 189 -12.46 -13.62 -8.40
CA HIS A 189 -12.88 -12.27 -8.76
C HIS A 189 -12.13 -11.21 -7.95
N THR A 190 -11.84 -10.09 -8.60
CA THR A 190 -11.09 -8.97 -8.03
C THR A 190 -12.00 -7.77 -7.86
N LEU A 191 -12.03 -7.23 -6.64
CA LEU A 191 -12.64 -5.95 -6.32
C LEU A 191 -11.53 -4.89 -6.25
N LEU A 192 -11.57 -3.92 -7.16
CA LEU A 192 -10.59 -2.83 -7.24
C LEU A 192 -11.24 -1.52 -6.79
N ALA A 193 -10.75 -0.92 -5.71
CA ALA A 193 -11.13 0.42 -5.29
C ALA A 193 -10.18 1.46 -5.89
N VAL A 194 -10.73 2.41 -6.64
CA VAL A 194 -9.97 3.54 -7.19
C VAL A 194 -10.28 4.80 -6.40
N ASN A 195 -9.21 5.43 -5.92
CA ASN A 195 -9.20 6.62 -5.09
C ASN A 195 -10.16 6.54 -3.87
N PRO A 196 -10.13 5.43 -3.08
CA PRO A 196 -10.95 5.34 -1.88
C PRO A 196 -10.53 6.42 -0.86
N ALA A 197 -11.52 7.10 -0.30
CA ALA A 197 -11.37 8.10 0.76
C ALA A 197 -12.12 7.71 2.05
N TRP A 198 -12.39 6.42 2.28
CA TRP A 198 -12.86 5.90 3.56
C TRP A 198 -11.80 6.09 4.65
N THR A 199 -12.18 6.22 5.92
CA THR A 199 -11.21 6.31 7.04
C THR A 199 -11.01 4.94 7.67
N GLU A 200 -11.59 4.71 8.84
CA GLU A 200 -11.60 3.44 9.56
C GLU A 200 -13.04 2.92 9.64
N GLY A 201 -13.22 1.60 9.76
CA GLY A 201 -14.55 1.02 9.91
C GLY A 201 -15.33 1.58 11.10
N ALA A 202 -14.62 2.01 12.14
CA ALA A 202 -15.19 2.67 13.32
C ALA A 202 -15.83 4.04 13.02
N ASP A 203 -15.44 4.70 11.93
CA ASP A 203 -15.94 6.01 11.51
C ASP A 203 -17.11 5.92 10.52
N VAL A 204 -17.51 4.71 10.15
CA VAL A 204 -18.63 4.48 9.22
C VAL A 204 -19.95 4.53 9.99
N GLY A 205 -20.86 5.40 9.54
CA GLY A 205 -22.19 5.55 10.14
C GLY A 205 -22.22 6.25 11.50
N GLN A 206 -23.39 6.25 12.13
CA GLN A 206 -23.66 6.92 13.39
C GLN A 206 -23.16 6.13 14.61
N LEU A 207 -23.01 6.80 15.75
CA LEU A 207 -22.46 6.20 16.98
C LEU A 207 -23.17 4.92 17.44
N TRP A 208 -24.49 4.80 17.18
CA TRP A 208 -25.30 3.65 17.58
C TRP A 208 -25.30 2.50 16.56
N GLU A 209 -24.77 2.68 15.35
CA GLU A 209 -24.77 1.67 14.27
C GLU A 209 -23.63 0.66 14.44
N ARG A 210 -23.57 0.01 15.61
CA ARG A 210 -22.46 -0.90 15.99
C ARG A 210 -22.28 -2.09 15.05
N ALA A 211 -23.37 -2.60 14.49
CA ALA A 211 -23.32 -3.70 13.53
C ALA A 211 -22.65 -3.26 12.22
N LEU A 212 -23.09 -2.12 11.67
CA LEU A 212 -22.50 -1.52 10.47
C LEU A 212 -21.01 -1.24 10.66
N LYS A 213 -20.61 -0.62 11.78
CA LYS A 213 -19.19 -0.34 12.08
C LYS A 213 -18.33 -1.59 12.11
N ARG A 214 -18.83 -2.69 12.69
CA ARG A 214 -18.11 -3.97 12.75
C ARG A 214 -17.92 -4.58 11.36
N GLU A 215 -18.98 -4.54 10.54
CA GLU A 215 -18.94 -5.07 9.18
C GLU A 215 -18.05 -4.21 8.28
N ALA A 216 -18.13 -2.89 8.42
CA ALA A 216 -17.25 -1.94 7.76
C ALA A 216 -15.79 -2.24 8.12
N ALA A 217 -15.46 -2.40 9.41
CA ALA A 217 -14.11 -2.72 9.85
C ALA A 217 -13.57 -4.01 9.21
N ALA A 218 -14.37 -5.07 9.18
CA ALA A 218 -13.99 -6.33 8.52
C ALA A 218 -13.75 -6.16 7.01
N LEU A 219 -14.43 -5.20 6.37
CA LEU A 219 -14.29 -4.93 4.94
C LEU A 219 -13.15 -3.96 4.60
N ILE A 220 -13.00 -2.83 5.31
CA ILE A 220 -12.12 -1.73 4.89
C ILE A 220 -10.81 -1.64 5.67
N ASP A 221 -10.75 -2.16 6.91
CA ASP A 221 -9.54 -2.05 7.72
C ASP A 221 -8.49 -3.12 7.34
N GLU A 222 -8.91 -4.22 6.71
CA GLU A 222 -8.04 -5.34 6.36
C GLU A 222 -8.26 -5.89 4.96
N GLY A 223 -7.21 -6.51 4.40
CA GLY A 223 -7.30 -7.31 3.17
C GLY A 223 -7.20 -6.56 1.86
N TRP A 224 -7.11 -5.22 1.87
CA TRP A 224 -6.79 -4.42 0.69
C TRP A 224 -5.29 -4.42 0.41
N GLU A 225 -4.92 -4.75 -0.82
CA GLU A 225 -3.55 -4.61 -1.32
C GLU A 225 -3.46 -3.40 -2.25
N THR A 226 -2.63 -2.43 -1.89
CA THR A 226 -2.32 -1.33 -2.82
C THR A 226 -1.62 -1.92 -4.04
N VAL A 227 -2.02 -1.52 -5.25
CA VAL A 227 -1.35 -1.93 -6.51
C VAL A 227 -0.59 -0.76 -7.11
N TYR A 228 -1.18 0.42 -7.06
CA TYR A 228 -0.58 1.66 -7.51
C TYR A 228 -0.96 2.78 -6.55
N CYS A 229 -0.02 3.68 -6.29
CA CYS A 229 -0.26 4.91 -5.55
C CYS A 229 0.62 5.99 -6.14
N TYR A 230 0.00 7.10 -6.52
CA TYR A 230 0.68 8.37 -6.68
C TYR A 230 -0.18 9.43 -6.01
N GLU A 231 0.33 10.00 -4.94
CA GLU A 231 -0.39 10.94 -4.10
C GLU A 231 0.54 12.07 -3.68
N LEU A 232 0.09 13.31 -3.86
CA LEU A 232 0.80 14.48 -3.40
C LEU A 232 0.63 14.59 -1.89
N VAL A 233 1.74 14.72 -1.17
CA VAL A 233 1.76 14.75 0.29
C VAL A 233 2.53 15.96 0.76
N ARG A 234 2.00 16.60 1.81
CA ARG A 234 2.74 17.59 2.57
C ARG A 234 3.34 16.93 3.80
N THR A 235 4.65 17.03 3.93
CA THR A 235 5.37 16.51 5.10
C THR A 235 5.09 17.37 6.34
N ALA A 236 5.32 16.82 7.53
CA ALA A 236 5.20 17.56 8.79
C ALA A 236 6.13 18.79 8.85
N ARG A 237 7.21 18.80 8.05
CA ARG A 237 8.13 19.94 7.91
C ARG A 237 7.61 21.02 6.96
N GLY A 238 6.40 20.85 6.42
CA GLY A 238 5.79 21.76 5.47
C GLY A 238 6.33 21.66 4.05
N VAL A 239 7.23 20.71 3.77
CA VAL A 239 7.77 20.41 2.44
C VAL A 239 6.79 19.54 1.68
N ASP A 240 6.48 19.93 0.45
CA ASP A 240 5.62 19.16 -0.44
C ASP A 240 6.41 18.05 -1.15
N GLY A 241 5.72 16.97 -1.47
CA GLY A 241 6.31 15.82 -2.12
C GLY A 241 5.26 14.90 -2.73
N ALA A 242 5.72 13.78 -3.28
CA ALA A 242 4.88 12.75 -3.86
C ALA A 242 5.20 11.39 -3.23
N LEU A 243 4.18 10.73 -2.69
CA LEU A 243 4.22 9.35 -2.28
C LEU A 243 3.90 8.49 -3.51
N PHE A 244 4.82 7.59 -3.87
CA PHE A 244 4.69 6.76 -5.05
C PHE A 244 4.89 5.28 -4.73
N ARG A 245 4.08 4.44 -5.36
CA ARG A 245 4.30 3.00 -5.46
C ARG A 245 3.64 2.46 -6.71
N SER A 246 4.33 1.54 -7.36
CA SER A 246 3.80 0.74 -8.46
C SER A 246 4.22 -0.71 -8.24
N PHE A 247 3.25 -1.62 -8.19
CA PHE A 247 3.50 -3.04 -7.92
C PHE A 247 4.36 -3.68 -9.05
N PRO A 248 5.33 -4.55 -8.71
CA PRO A 248 5.69 -5.07 -7.37
C PRO A 248 6.73 -4.22 -6.61
N GLY A 249 7.00 -3.00 -7.08
CA GLY A 249 7.99 -2.10 -6.52
C GLY A 249 7.71 -1.63 -5.08
N PRO A 250 8.76 -1.14 -4.39
CA PRO A 250 8.65 -0.59 -3.05
C PRO A 250 7.92 0.77 -3.02
N TRP A 251 7.57 1.21 -1.83
CA TRP A 251 7.12 2.59 -1.62
C TRP A 251 8.30 3.55 -1.75
N LYS A 252 8.07 4.69 -2.39
CA LYS A 252 9.05 5.76 -2.58
C LYS A 252 8.43 7.10 -2.18
N LEU A 253 9.23 7.98 -1.58
CA LEU A 253 8.86 9.36 -1.28
C LEU A 253 9.78 10.30 -2.04
N PHE A 254 9.20 11.13 -2.90
CA PHE A 254 9.87 12.20 -3.65
C PHE A 254 9.59 13.52 -2.95
N LEU A 255 10.62 14.33 -2.70
CA LEU A 255 10.46 15.66 -2.12
C LEU A 255 10.66 16.72 -3.20
N SER A 256 9.82 17.75 -3.17
CA SER A 256 10.00 18.94 -3.98
C SER A 256 11.03 19.83 -3.27
N GLU A 257 12.30 19.79 -3.70
CA GLU A 257 13.24 20.84 -3.34
C GLU A 257 13.10 22.00 -4.34
N ALA A 258 13.35 23.24 -3.88
CA ALA A 258 13.32 24.46 -4.70
C ALA A 258 14.30 24.44 -5.90
N SER A 259 15.14 23.41 -6.03
CA SER A 259 16.16 23.23 -7.07
C SER A 259 16.06 21.91 -7.86
N GLY A 260 15.02 21.10 -7.67
CA GLY A 260 14.82 19.84 -8.40
C GLY A 260 14.38 18.67 -7.51
N GLU A 261 13.66 17.70 -8.08
CA GLU A 261 13.14 16.54 -7.34
C GLU A 261 14.27 15.66 -6.78
N SER A 262 14.21 15.36 -5.48
CA SER A 262 15.15 14.46 -4.81
C SER A 262 14.40 13.27 -4.19
N LEU A 263 14.84 12.04 -4.49
CA LEU A 263 14.31 10.82 -3.90
C LEU A 263 14.80 10.70 -2.45
N PHE A 264 13.89 10.72 -1.48
CA PHE A 264 14.24 10.69 -0.06
C PHE A 264 14.39 9.26 0.52
N GLY A 265 13.84 8.24 -0.14
CA GLY A 265 14.03 6.86 0.29
C GLY A 265 13.15 5.82 -0.41
N SER A 266 13.52 4.56 -0.24
CA SER A 266 12.78 3.37 -0.66
C SER A 266 12.43 2.55 0.58
N PHE A 267 11.15 2.21 0.74
CA PHE A 267 10.61 1.55 1.94
C PHE A 267 9.99 0.19 1.59
N GLY A 268 10.14 -0.79 2.49
CA GLY A 268 9.54 -2.11 2.34
C GLY A 268 8.00 -2.10 2.37
N PRO A 269 7.35 -3.21 1.98
CA PRO A 269 5.89 -3.31 1.99
C PRO A 269 5.35 -3.13 3.42
N PRO A 270 4.29 -2.33 3.62
CA PRO A 270 3.72 -2.14 4.95
C PRO A 270 3.10 -3.47 5.41
N ARG A 271 3.31 -3.83 6.70
CA ARG A 271 2.81 -5.11 7.25
C ARG A 271 1.29 -5.14 7.21
N ARG A 272 0.73 -6.17 6.55
CA ARG A 272 -0.71 -6.49 6.42
C ARG A 272 -1.53 -6.11 7.67
N SER A 273 -2.27 -5.01 7.56
CA SER A 273 -3.41 -4.53 8.37
C SER A 273 -3.50 -3.01 8.16
N SER A 274 -4.53 -2.48 7.49
CA SER A 274 -4.75 -1.02 7.32
C SER A 274 -3.54 -0.19 6.80
N ALA A 275 -2.58 -0.87 6.16
CA ALA A 275 -1.17 -0.57 6.38
C ALA A 275 -0.61 0.56 5.49
N SER A 276 -1.34 0.96 4.46
CA SER A 276 -1.02 2.14 3.67
C SER A 276 -1.25 3.43 4.48
N ARG A 277 -2.23 3.50 5.41
CA ARG A 277 -2.60 4.74 6.12
C ARG A 277 -2.03 4.91 7.52
N GLN A 278 -1.96 3.86 8.35
CA GLN A 278 -1.25 3.94 9.63
C GLN A 278 0.26 4.14 9.42
N ARG A 279 0.84 3.52 8.38
CA ARG A 279 2.22 3.82 7.98
C ARG A 279 2.36 5.17 7.27
N ARG A 280 1.34 5.68 6.57
CA ARG A 280 1.30 7.09 6.07
C ARG A 280 1.35 8.10 7.21
N LYS A 281 0.51 7.92 8.25
CA LYS A 281 0.58 8.71 9.49
C LYS A 281 1.95 8.53 10.18
N GLN A 282 2.45 7.30 10.29
CA GLN A 282 3.78 7.04 10.87
C GLN A 282 4.95 7.54 10.02
N LEU A 283 4.94 7.54 8.69
CA LEU A 283 6.03 8.07 7.85
C LEU A 283 6.06 9.60 7.91
N LEU A 284 4.87 10.22 7.96
CA LEU A 284 4.72 11.64 8.24
C LEU A 284 5.14 12.00 9.68
N GLN A 285 5.05 11.07 10.64
CA GLN A 285 5.47 11.24 12.04
C GLN A 285 6.93 10.80 12.31
N GLU A 286 7.50 9.81 11.63
CA GLU A 286 8.87 9.29 11.82
C GLU A 286 9.92 10.23 11.20
N THR A 287 9.51 11.08 10.27
CA THR A 287 10.32 12.22 9.79
C THR A 287 10.45 13.34 10.85
N ASP A 288 9.71 13.21 11.96
CA ASP A 288 9.70 14.09 13.12
C ASP A 288 10.66 13.57 14.21
N GLY A 289 11.92 13.30 13.86
CA GLY A 289 12.99 12.93 14.79
C GLY A 289 13.28 14.00 15.84
N ARG A 290 12.31 14.32 16.69
CA ARG A 290 12.47 14.97 17.97
C ARG A 290 12.48 13.87 19.02
N PRO A 291 13.47 13.82 19.92
CA PRO A 291 13.36 13.00 21.10
C PRO A 291 12.05 13.35 21.80
N SER A 292 11.27 12.34 22.17
CA SER A 292 10.08 12.50 22.98
C SER A 292 10.40 13.35 24.23
N VAL A 293 9.41 14.06 24.78
CA VAL A 293 9.59 14.84 26.02
C VAL A 293 10.23 14.01 27.14
N ARG A 294 9.97 12.69 27.13
CA ARG A 294 10.60 11.71 28.02
C ARG A 294 12.09 11.49 27.72
N GLU A 295 12.47 11.33 26.46
CA GLU A 295 13.88 11.22 26.03
C GLU A 295 14.65 12.52 26.25
N MET A 296 13.99 13.69 26.10
CA MET A 296 14.58 14.99 26.46
C MET A 296 14.78 15.13 27.98
N ALA A 297 13.84 14.66 28.79
CA ALA A 297 13.95 14.66 30.26
C ALA A 297 15.03 13.69 30.75
N GLU A 298 15.17 12.51 30.13
CA GLU A 298 16.23 11.56 30.44
C GLU A 298 17.63 12.07 30.02
N ALA A 299 17.75 12.75 28.88
CA ALA A 299 18.99 13.39 28.44
C ALA A 299 19.41 14.58 29.32
N LEU A 300 18.44 15.39 29.79
CA LEU A 300 18.70 16.49 30.72
C LEU A 300 19.13 15.99 32.10
N ASN A 301 18.56 14.89 32.59
CA ASN A 301 18.97 14.29 33.86
C ASN A 301 20.36 13.61 33.76
N ALA A 302 20.70 13.03 32.61
CA ALA A 302 22.03 12.46 32.37
C ALA A 302 23.13 13.54 32.27
N ALA A 303 22.80 14.74 31.77
CA ALA A 303 23.74 15.86 31.65
C ALA A 303 23.98 16.64 32.97
N GLY A 304 23.12 16.47 33.97
CA GLY A 304 23.22 17.16 35.27
C GLY A 304 24.04 16.42 36.35
N THR A 305 24.74 15.34 35.98
CA THR A 305 25.53 14.53 36.93
C THR A 305 27.03 14.52 36.61
N GLN A 306 27.58 15.68 36.23
CA GLN A 306 29.03 15.94 36.18
C GLN A 306 29.39 17.16 37.01
#